data_AF-A0A6P8TXS5-F1
#
_entry.id   AF-A0A6P8TXS5-F1
#
_cell.length_a   1.000
_cell.length_b   1.000
_cell.length_c   1.000
_cell.angle_alpha   90.00
_cell.angle_beta   90.00
_cell.angle_gamma   90.00
#
_symmetry.space_group_name_H-M   'P 1'
#
loop_
_entity.id
_entity.type
_entity.pdbx_description
1 polymer ?
#
loop_
_entity_poly.entity_id
_entity_poly.type
_entity_poly.pdbx_seq_one_letter_code
_entity_poly.pdbx_strand_id
1 'polypeptide(L)'
;MEDSLEDLLEQHGGDCGDEDQPSAPEAKFRSSRMNIQRSSVCSRAYFVVVMVFFHVYILNVIGLLLYVHYNNGPGELVSGDGAPSASVSDRGAALSHPDPAASDLHVEDYSQGLGLPRIEGIRVGHVQQVSLLPDRTHEMRTMSLKPLLFEIPGFLSEEECRVVVQLAQLKGLMESQTTTPSKEQEESNQPLLSLSTDEVFSLLDLNQDGLLQHEEIVSHSRSQDGTWLNPDNLRQILTGLEACPTGTLTLEDFRHVYDVSQRPGQQQSVKPRSQFKQRNKNTWLYQGPGSHHVLQSLRNRLISLTRLPSTLVELSEPLQVIRYENGDFSNAHHDSSPPQSETTCTHTRMAGNKSALTEVSCRYLTMLFYLSSVEEGGETTFPVADNRTYEEQALVQDGVDLTDTKETCGRGNIRMKPSVGTALLWYNHLSDGRGWMGELDEYSLHGECPVRRGVKWTANSWVNVDPDHQQQARYQRLVAKRQRAKSGMEEHYQPLSHSDLHQDL
;
A
#
# COMPACT_ATOMS: atom_id res chain seq x y z
N MET A 1 17.52 84.20 4.03
CA MET A 1 16.67 83.20 4.69
C MET A 1 16.86 81.91 3.89
N GLU A 2 18.11 81.45 3.81
CA GLU A 2 18.87 80.69 4.84
C GLU A 2 18.28 79.31 5.06
N ASP A 3 19.03 78.22 5.05
CA ASP A 3 20.36 77.98 4.47
C ASP A 3 20.52 76.46 4.40
N SER A 4 21.09 76.01 3.28
CA SER A 4 21.73 74.72 3.08
C SER A 4 23.16 74.77 3.64
N LEU A 5 23.77 73.61 3.92
CA LEU A 5 24.99 73.09 3.27
C LEU A 5 25.82 72.19 4.23
N GLU A 6 26.21 71.01 3.73
CA GLU A 6 27.40 70.25 4.13
C GLU A 6 28.65 70.84 3.46
N ASP A 7 29.83 70.69 4.06
CA ASP A 7 31.20 70.69 3.47
C ASP A 7 32.21 70.71 4.65
N LEU A 8 33.46 70.21 4.66
CA LEU A 8 34.36 69.50 3.73
C LEU A 8 35.67 69.19 4.54
N LEU A 9 36.45 68.18 4.09
CA LEU A 9 37.94 68.03 4.18
C LEU A 9 38.57 67.75 5.58
N GLU A 10 39.70 67.05 5.79
CA GLU A 10 40.86 66.67 4.97
C GLU A 10 41.72 65.59 5.70
N GLN A 11 42.60 64.88 4.97
CA GLN A 11 43.62 63.94 5.46
C GLN A 11 44.92 64.63 5.94
N HIS A 12 45.63 64.10 6.95
CA HIS A 12 47.10 63.87 6.96
C HIS A 12 47.66 63.29 8.29
N GLY A 13 48.76 62.52 8.20
CA GLY A 13 49.81 62.50 9.23
C GLY A 13 49.96 61.18 10.02
N GLY A 14 51.13 60.54 9.94
CA GLY A 14 51.47 59.33 10.71
C GLY A 14 52.49 59.56 11.83
N ASP A 15 52.96 58.41 12.34
CA ASP A 15 54.22 58.15 13.06
C ASP A 15 54.22 57.96 14.60
N CYS A 16 54.98 56.94 15.00
CA CYS A 16 55.52 56.51 16.32
C CYS A 16 54.59 56.50 17.56
N GLY A 17 54.58 55.49 18.44
CA GLY A 17 55.63 54.58 18.87
C GLY A 17 55.84 54.72 20.39
N ASP A 18 55.52 53.64 21.11
CA ASP A 18 56.07 53.17 22.39
C ASP A 18 55.56 53.60 23.79
N GLU A 19 55.52 52.54 24.63
CA GLU A 19 55.51 52.41 26.11
C GLU A 19 54.20 52.82 26.85
N ASP A 20 53.62 52.05 27.77
CA ASP A 20 54.17 51.03 28.67
C ASP A 20 53.07 50.07 29.20
N GLN A 21 53.38 48.78 29.25
CA GLN A 21 52.65 47.75 30.02
C GLN A 21 53.02 47.83 31.51
N PRO A 22 52.19 47.26 32.38
CA PRO A 22 52.79 46.29 33.29
C PRO A 22 52.00 44.98 33.42
N SER A 23 52.80 43.93 33.45
CA SER A 23 52.52 42.51 33.58
C SER A 23 52.19 42.05 35.02
N ALA A 24 51.26 41.09 35.10
CA ALA A 24 51.17 39.86 35.91
C ALA A 24 51.77 39.77 37.33
N PRO A 25 51.22 38.82 38.12
CA PRO A 25 52.06 37.66 38.42
C PRO A 25 51.43 36.33 37.99
N GLU A 26 52.31 35.51 37.43
CA GLU A 26 52.09 34.13 36.99
C GLU A 26 51.78 33.18 38.16
N ALA A 27 50.80 32.31 37.97
CA ALA A 27 50.70 31.04 38.68
C ALA A 27 50.60 29.89 37.67
N LYS A 28 51.68 29.10 37.65
CA LYS A 28 51.94 27.92 36.81
C LYS A 28 50.82 26.89 36.89
N PHE A 29 50.22 26.51 35.77
CA PHE A 29 49.70 25.15 35.59
C PHE A 29 50.13 24.59 34.22
N ARG A 30 51.01 23.59 34.32
CA ARG A 30 51.51 22.77 33.22
C ARG A 30 50.35 22.14 32.46
N SER A 31 50.49 22.11 31.14
CA SER A 31 49.80 21.16 30.25
C SER A 31 50.03 19.73 30.75
N SER A 32 49.06 19.19 31.48
CA SER A 32 48.87 17.75 31.60
C SER A 32 47.97 17.32 30.44
N ARG A 33 48.58 16.67 29.45
CA ARG A 33 47.85 15.79 28.53
C ARG A 33 46.97 14.88 29.40
N MET A 34 45.66 15.02 29.29
CA MET A 34 44.73 14.03 29.82
C MET A 34 44.98 12.75 29.04
N ASN A 35 45.78 11.88 29.65
CA ASN A 35 45.93 10.51 29.23
C ASN A 35 44.59 9.84 29.54
N ILE A 36 43.67 9.84 28.57
CA ILE A 36 42.55 8.92 28.59
C ILE A 36 43.20 7.54 28.58
N GLN A 37 43.31 6.93 29.77
CA GLN A 37 43.57 5.51 29.88
C GLN A 37 42.44 4.83 29.09
N ARG A 38 42.75 4.39 27.88
CA ARG A 38 42.07 3.25 27.29
C ARG A 38 42.17 2.15 28.33
N SER A 39 41.10 1.93 29.08
CA SER A 39 40.89 0.67 29.76
C SER A 39 40.68 -0.36 28.65
N SER A 40 41.78 -0.82 28.05
CA SER A 40 41.83 -2.09 27.36
C SER A 40 41.71 -3.18 28.42
N VAL A 41 40.53 -3.29 29.01
CA VAL A 41 40.08 -4.47 29.74
C VAL A 41 39.06 -5.16 28.84
N CYS A 42 39.45 -5.41 27.59
CA CYS A 42 38.96 -6.58 26.90
C CYS A 42 39.69 -7.75 27.59
N SER A 43 39.12 -8.23 28.69
CA SER A 43 39.68 -9.34 29.44
C SER A 43 39.87 -10.49 28.46
N ARG A 44 41.12 -10.87 28.21
CA ARG A 44 41.47 -12.03 27.38
C ARG A 44 40.68 -13.28 27.80
N ALA A 45 40.29 -13.36 29.07
CA ALA A 45 39.42 -14.41 29.61
C ALA A 45 37.98 -14.34 29.06
N TYR A 46 37.38 -13.16 28.88
CA TYR A 46 36.04 -13.03 28.32
C TYR A 46 36.00 -13.49 26.85
N PHE A 47 37.00 -13.11 26.05
CA PHE A 47 37.11 -13.57 24.66
C PHE A 47 37.30 -15.09 24.56
N VAL A 48 38.11 -15.67 25.45
CA VAL A 48 38.29 -17.14 25.51
C VAL A 48 36.98 -17.82 25.90
N VAL A 49 36.22 -17.29 26.86
CA VAL A 49 34.92 -17.85 27.25
C VAL A 49 33.92 -17.81 26.10
N VAL A 50 33.79 -16.66 25.42
CA VAL A 50 32.90 -16.53 24.24
C VAL A 50 33.32 -17.47 23.11
N MET A 51 34.62 -17.62 22.87
CA MET A 51 35.14 -18.58 21.90
C MET A 51 34.80 -20.03 22.29
N VAL A 52 34.92 -20.42 23.56
CA VAL A 52 34.53 -21.76 24.01
C VAL A 52 33.04 -22.00 23.77
N PHE A 53 32.17 -21.06 24.12
CA PHE A 53 30.73 -21.19 23.86
C PHE A 53 30.42 -21.28 22.36
N PHE A 54 31.12 -20.51 21.53
CA PHE A 54 30.99 -20.56 20.08
C PHE A 54 31.40 -21.93 19.50
N HIS A 55 32.51 -22.51 19.98
CA HIS A 55 32.95 -23.83 19.54
C HIS A 55 32.04 -24.96 20.04
N VAL A 56 31.53 -24.88 21.28
CA VAL A 56 30.55 -25.84 21.81
C VAL A 56 29.23 -25.77 21.02
N TYR A 57 28.78 -24.57 20.67
CA TYR A 57 27.60 -24.38 19.83
C TYR A 57 27.78 -25.02 18.45
N ILE A 58 28.92 -24.78 17.78
CA ILE A 58 29.23 -25.39 16.47
C ILE A 58 29.28 -26.93 16.58
N LEU A 59 29.93 -27.47 17.61
CA LEU A 59 30.00 -28.92 17.82
C LEU A 59 28.60 -29.53 18.07
N ASN A 60 27.73 -28.84 18.79
CA ASN A 60 26.35 -29.27 18.98
C ASN A 60 25.53 -29.24 17.67
N VAL A 61 25.71 -28.22 16.84
CA VAL A 61 25.06 -28.13 15.52
C VAL A 61 25.55 -29.25 14.60
N ILE A 62 26.86 -29.49 14.55
CA ILE A 62 27.44 -30.60 13.77
C ILE A 62 26.95 -31.96 14.30
N GLY A 63 26.88 -32.13 15.62
CA GLY A 63 26.34 -33.34 16.25
C GLY A 63 24.88 -33.58 15.88
N LEU A 64 24.06 -32.53 15.84
CA LEU A 64 22.66 -32.60 15.40
C LEU A 64 22.55 -32.97 13.92
N LEU A 65 23.37 -32.37 13.06
CA LEU A 65 23.40 -32.67 11.63
C LEU A 65 23.86 -34.11 11.37
N LEU A 66 24.86 -34.60 12.10
CA LEU A 66 25.31 -35.99 12.03
C LEU A 66 24.24 -36.96 12.55
N TYR A 67 23.53 -36.60 13.62
CA TYR A 67 22.41 -37.40 14.15
C TYR A 67 21.28 -37.51 13.13
N VAL A 68 20.90 -36.39 12.50
CA VAL A 68 19.91 -36.37 11.41
C VAL A 68 20.39 -37.18 10.21
N HIS A 69 21.67 -37.06 9.83
CA HIS A 69 22.24 -37.82 8.72
C HIS A 69 22.32 -39.33 9.02
N TYR A 70 22.66 -39.72 10.24
CA TYR A 70 22.80 -41.13 10.64
C TYR A 70 21.44 -41.82 10.80
N ASN A 71 20.43 -41.10 11.31
CA ASN A 71 19.07 -41.63 11.42
C ASN A 71 18.30 -41.59 10.10
N ASN A 72 18.71 -40.76 9.14
CA ASN A 72 18.17 -40.73 7.78
C ASN A 72 19.10 -41.42 6.77
N GLY A 73 19.79 -42.49 7.19
CA GLY A 73 20.71 -43.24 6.33
C GLY A 73 20.14 -43.56 4.93
N PRO A 74 21.01 -43.64 3.90
CA PRO A 74 20.60 -43.62 2.50
C PRO A 74 19.85 -44.90 2.11
N GLY A 75 18.60 -44.75 1.68
CA GLY A 75 17.88 -45.78 0.95
C GLY A 75 18.55 -46.04 -0.40
N GLU A 76 18.96 -47.30 -0.58
CA GLU A 76 19.69 -47.89 -1.71
C GLU A 76 19.31 -47.40 -3.12
N LEU A 77 20.33 -47.07 -3.90
CA LEU A 77 20.39 -47.21 -5.35
C LEU A 77 21.29 -48.41 -5.65
N VAL A 78 20.78 -49.53 -6.20
CA VAL A 78 21.45 -50.41 -7.19
C VAL A 78 20.42 -51.32 -7.89
N SER A 79 20.60 -51.43 -9.21
CA SER A 79 19.90 -52.22 -10.24
C SER A 79 19.97 -53.75 -10.12
N GLY A 80 19.08 -54.48 -10.81
CA GLY A 80 19.31 -55.89 -11.17
C GLY A 80 18.09 -56.67 -11.68
N ASP A 81 18.14 -57.07 -12.95
CA ASP A 81 17.21 -57.88 -13.75
C ASP A 81 16.59 -59.14 -13.11
N GLY A 82 15.41 -59.55 -13.64
CA GLY A 82 14.98 -60.95 -13.63
C GLY A 82 13.48 -61.21 -13.79
N ALA A 83 13.05 -61.48 -15.02
CA ALA A 83 11.86 -62.29 -15.34
C ALA A 83 12.34 -63.58 -16.07
N PRO A 84 11.52 -64.62 -16.37
CA PRO A 84 10.08 -64.79 -16.12
C PRO A 84 9.69 -66.21 -15.59
N SER A 85 8.43 -66.39 -15.15
CA SER A 85 7.79 -67.71 -15.19
C SER A 85 6.28 -67.57 -15.45
N ALA A 86 5.84 -68.28 -16.48
CA ALA A 86 4.50 -68.31 -17.02
C ALA A 86 3.52 -69.14 -16.18
N SER A 87 2.24 -68.77 -16.22
CA SER A 87 1.14 -69.73 -16.32
C SER A 87 -0.06 -69.09 -17.03
N VAL A 88 -0.65 -69.88 -17.91
CA VAL A 88 -1.73 -69.57 -18.87
C VAL A 88 -3.06 -70.10 -18.33
N SER A 89 -4.15 -69.40 -18.67
CA SER A 89 -5.55 -69.85 -18.91
C SER A 89 -6.57 -69.07 -18.07
N ASP A 90 -7.78 -68.71 -18.51
CA ASP A 90 -8.41 -68.54 -19.83
C ASP A 90 -9.74 -67.78 -19.57
N ARG A 91 -10.15 -66.92 -20.52
CA ARG A 91 -11.49 -66.38 -20.83
C ARG A 91 -12.40 -65.69 -19.80
N GLY A 92 -12.83 -64.48 -20.18
CA GLY A 92 -14.16 -63.93 -19.84
C GLY A 92 -14.28 -62.43 -20.17
N ALA A 93 -14.98 -62.09 -21.26
CA ALA A 93 -15.11 -60.74 -21.80
C ALA A 93 -15.94 -59.78 -20.93
N ALA A 94 -15.52 -58.51 -20.86
CA ALA A 94 -16.41 -57.33 -20.77
C ALA A 94 -15.61 -56.04 -21.10
N LEU A 95 -16.20 -55.20 -21.93
CA LEU A 95 -15.70 -53.90 -22.39
C LEU A 95 -15.69 -52.84 -21.27
N SER A 96 -14.63 -52.04 -21.17
CA SER A 96 -14.70 -50.66 -20.69
C SER A 96 -13.45 -49.89 -21.14
N HIS A 97 -13.65 -48.80 -21.89
CA HIS A 97 -12.62 -47.80 -22.17
C HIS A 97 -12.28 -47.03 -20.88
N PRO A 98 -11.00 -46.72 -20.58
CA PRO A 98 -10.68 -45.74 -19.56
C PRO A 98 -10.65 -44.34 -20.20
N ASP A 99 -11.58 -43.49 -19.80
CA ASP A 99 -11.50 -42.05 -20.03
C ASP A 99 -10.29 -41.45 -19.28
N PRO A 100 -9.66 -40.39 -19.82
CA PRO A 100 -8.50 -39.76 -19.21
C PRO A 100 -8.93 -39.07 -17.91
N ALA A 101 -8.35 -39.51 -16.80
CA ALA A 101 -8.55 -38.90 -15.49
C ALA A 101 -8.28 -37.39 -15.56
N ALA A 102 -9.35 -36.62 -15.34
CA ALA A 102 -9.25 -35.24 -14.91
C ALA A 102 -8.35 -35.20 -13.68
N SER A 103 -7.33 -34.35 -13.72
CA SER A 103 -6.49 -34.05 -12.58
C SER A 103 -7.33 -33.45 -11.46
N ASP A 104 -7.78 -34.31 -10.54
CA ASP A 104 -8.34 -33.93 -9.26
C ASP A 104 -7.29 -33.11 -8.50
N LEU A 105 -7.47 -31.78 -8.51
CA LEU A 105 -6.74 -30.88 -7.63
C LEU A 105 -7.12 -31.20 -6.18
N HIS A 106 -6.27 -32.00 -5.54
CA HIS A 106 -6.40 -32.45 -4.17
C HIS A 106 -6.68 -31.27 -3.20
N VAL A 107 -7.73 -31.44 -2.41
CA VAL A 107 -8.26 -30.47 -1.42
C VAL A 107 -7.33 -30.28 -0.20
N GLU A 108 -6.27 -31.07 -0.09
CA GLU A 108 -5.29 -31.04 1.01
C GLU A 108 -4.26 -29.89 0.90
N ASP A 109 -4.12 -29.25 -0.28
CA ASP A 109 -3.12 -28.21 -0.54
C ASP A 109 -3.39 -26.86 0.17
N TYR A 110 -4.56 -26.70 0.80
CA TYR A 110 -4.91 -25.48 1.55
C TYR A 110 -4.45 -25.50 3.02
N SER A 111 -3.77 -26.58 3.44
CA SER A 111 -3.46 -26.86 4.85
C SER A 111 -1.99 -26.69 5.21
N GLN A 112 -1.11 -26.46 4.22
CA GLN A 112 0.34 -26.28 4.44
C GLN A 112 0.76 -24.85 4.11
N GLY A 113 0.93 -24.04 5.15
CA GLY A 113 1.83 -22.87 5.19
C GLY A 113 1.72 -21.84 4.05
N LEU A 114 0.58 -21.16 3.92
CA LEU A 114 0.47 -19.95 3.07
C LEU A 114 1.17 -18.76 3.74
N GLY A 115 2.51 -18.75 3.71
CA GLY A 115 3.26 -17.51 3.88
C GLY A 115 3.09 -16.64 2.63
N LEU A 116 3.04 -15.32 2.79
CA LEU A 116 3.12 -14.34 1.70
C LEU A 116 4.59 -14.15 1.32
N PRO A 117 5.03 -14.58 0.12
CA PRO A 117 6.39 -14.30 -0.32
C PRO A 117 6.65 -12.80 -0.36
N ARG A 118 7.79 -12.39 0.18
CA ARG A 118 8.25 -11.01 0.17
C ARG A 118 9.63 -10.95 -0.48
N ILE A 119 9.78 -10.10 -1.48
CA ILE A 119 11.05 -9.93 -2.19
C ILE A 119 12.07 -9.30 -1.24
N GLU A 120 13.31 -9.79 -1.23
CA GLU A 120 14.36 -9.19 -0.40
C GLU A 120 14.96 -7.95 -1.06
N GLY A 121 15.03 -6.84 -0.31
CA GLY A 121 15.63 -5.59 -0.78
C GLY A 121 17.16 -5.60 -0.78
N ILE A 122 17.80 -6.38 0.09
CA ILE A 122 19.26 -6.50 0.27
C ILE A 122 19.92 -5.15 0.68
N ARG A 123 20.01 -4.19 -0.23
CA ARG A 123 20.48 -2.81 0.02
C ARG A 123 20.03 -1.86 -1.10
N VAL A 124 19.96 -0.57 -0.80
CA VAL A 124 19.70 0.47 -1.79
C VAL A 124 20.71 0.39 -2.94
N GLY A 125 20.21 0.43 -4.17
CA GLY A 125 20.99 0.30 -5.40
C GLY A 125 21.36 -1.14 -5.79
N HIS A 126 20.97 -2.15 -5.01
CA HIS A 126 21.15 -3.53 -5.43
C HIS A 126 20.28 -3.86 -6.65
N VAL A 127 20.83 -4.60 -7.62
CA VAL A 127 20.16 -5.01 -8.85
C VAL A 127 20.04 -6.53 -8.87
N GLN A 128 18.84 -7.02 -9.07
CA GLN A 128 18.50 -8.44 -9.18
C GLN A 128 17.94 -8.73 -10.58
N GLN A 129 18.32 -9.86 -11.16
CA GLN A 129 17.75 -10.30 -12.43
C GLN A 129 16.45 -11.08 -12.17
N VAL A 130 15.37 -10.67 -12.82
CA VAL A 130 14.05 -11.32 -12.74
C VAL A 130 13.59 -11.78 -14.11
N SER A 131 13.11 -13.01 -14.21
CA SER A 131 12.54 -13.56 -15.45
C SER A 131 11.02 -13.44 -15.39
N LEU A 132 10.49 -12.45 -16.11
CA LEU A 132 9.04 -12.16 -16.17
C LEU A 132 8.40 -12.67 -17.46
N LEU A 133 9.22 -12.84 -18.50
CA LEU A 133 8.85 -13.40 -19.79
C LEU A 133 9.86 -14.52 -20.11
N PRO A 134 9.43 -15.63 -20.74
CA PRO A 134 10.30 -16.79 -21.01
C PRO A 134 11.62 -16.43 -21.69
N ASP A 135 11.59 -15.42 -22.58
CA ASP A 135 12.72 -15.04 -23.44
C ASP A 135 13.39 -13.73 -23.03
N ARG A 136 13.04 -13.16 -21.87
CA ARG A 136 13.57 -11.84 -21.44
C ARG A 136 13.79 -11.74 -19.93
N THR A 137 15.04 -11.49 -19.56
CA THR A 137 15.43 -11.07 -18.21
C THR A 137 15.25 -9.56 -18.06
N HIS A 138 14.72 -9.15 -16.91
CA HIS A 138 14.56 -7.76 -16.53
C HIS A 138 15.41 -7.47 -15.30
N GLU A 139 15.92 -6.25 -15.21
CA GLU A 139 16.63 -5.78 -14.03
C GLU A 139 15.63 -5.17 -13.05
N MET A 140 15.70 -5.60 -11.79
CA MET A 140 14.95 -5.02 -10.69
C MET A 140 15.93 -4.37 -9.72
N ARG A 141 15.80 -3.07 -9.50
CA ARG A 141 16.67 -2.27 -8.64
C ARG A 141 15.96 -1.91 -7.34
N THR A 142 16.61 -2.10 -6.21
CA THR A 142 16.12 -1.64 -4.91
C THR A 142 16.35 -0.13 -4.77
N MET A 143 15.29 0.62 -4.53
CA MET A 143 15.31 2.08 -4.42
C MET A 143 15.31 2.56 -2.97
N SER A 144 14.59 1.87 -2.10
CA SER A 144 14.63 2.07 -0.65
C SER A 144 14.35 0.78 0.12
N LEU A 145 14.70 0.77 1.40
CA LEU A 145 14.36 -0.32 2.33
C LEU A 145 13.18 0.05 3.23
N LYS A 146 12.91 1.35 3.41
CA LYS A 146 11.75 1.91 4.13
C LYS A 146 11.11 3.01 3.27
N PRO A 147 10.02 2.77 2.54
CA PRO A 147 9.37 1.48 2.38
C PRO A 147 10.26 0.58 1.54
N LEU A 148 9.96 -0.71 1.53
CA LEU A 148 10.64 -1.63 0.62
C LEU A 148 10.14 -1.37 -0.81
N LEU A 149 10.93 -0.63 -1.60
CA LEU A 149 10.60 -0.12 -2.93
C LEU A 149 11.59 -0.63 -3.99
N PHE A 150 11.05 -1.05 -5.12
CA PHE A 150 11.79 -1.52 -6.28
C PHE A 150 11.39 -0.76 -7.55
N GLU A 151 12.36 -0.56 -8.44
CA GLU A 151 12.19 -0.05 -9.80
C GLU A 151 12.52 -1.16 -10.80
N ILE A 152 11.65 -1.36 -11.79
CA ILE A 152 11.79 -2.39 -12.81
C ILE A 152 11.61 -1.73 -14.19
N PRO A 153 12.70 -1.26 -14.82
CA PRO A 153 12.63 -0.65 -16.15
C PRO A 153 12.19 -1.64 -17.22
N GLY A 154 11.39 -1.16 -18.17
CA GLY A 154 10.94 -1.96 -19.31
C GLY A 154 10.06 -3.17 -18.94
N PHE A 155 9.39 -3.12 -17.79
CA PHE A 155 8.40 -4.11 -17.35
C PHE A 155 7.28 -4.27 -18.38
N LEU A 156 6.83 -3.17 -19.00
CA LEU A 156 5.96 -3.16 -20.17
C LEU A 156 6.70 -2.63 -21.40
N SER A 157 6.29 -3.09 -22.58
CA SER A 157 6.68 -2.45 -23.84
C SER A 157 5.87 -1.16 -24.07
N GLU A 158 6.38 -0.26 -24.91
CA GLU A 158 5.64 0.96 -25.26
C GLU A 158 4.29 0.65 -25.95
N GLU A 159 4.23 -0.43 -26.73
CA GLU A 159 3.01 -0.91 -27.40
C GLU A 159 1.98 -1.35 -26.37
N GLU A 160 2.40 -2.10 -25.35
CA GLU A 160 1.53 -2.52 -24.25
C GLU A 160 1.00 -1.30 -23.48
N CYS A 161 1.86 -0.32 -23.18
CA CYS A 161 1.45 0.94 -22.55
C CYS A 161 0.39 1.66 -23.39
N ARG A 162 0.59 1.78 -24.71
CA ARG A 162 -0.38 2.41 -25.63
C ARG A 162 -1.72 1.69 -25.61
N VAL A 163 -1.74 0.36 -25.61
CA VAL A 163 -2.97 -0.45 -25.53
C VAL A 163 -3.72 -0.17 -24.23
N VAL A 164 -3.03 -0.16 -23.08
CA VAL A 164 -3.67 0.13 -21.79
C VAL A 164 -4.30 1.54 -21.77
N VAL A 165 -3.58 2.54 -22.29
CA VAL A 165 -4.09 3.92 -22.42
C VAL A 165 -5.32 3.99 -23.33
N GLN A 166 -5.29 3.32 -24.49
CA GLN A 166 -6.42 3.30 -25.43
C GLN A 166 -7.65 2.63 -24.82
N LEU A 167 -7.48 1.51 -24.11
CA LEU A 167 -8.59 0.84 -23.42
C LEU A 167 -9.21 1.73 -22.33
N ALA A 168 -8.38 2.46 -21.58
CA ALA A 168 -8.85 3.43 -20.60
C ALA A 168 -9.63 4.59 -21.25
N GLN A 169 -9.14 5.12 -22.37
CA GLN A 169 -9.82 6.17 -23.12
C GLN A 169 -11.16 5.71 -23.69
N LEU A 170 -11.22 4.49 -24.25
CA LEU A 170 -12.44 3.89 -24.78
C LEU A 170 -13.49 3.66 -23.70
N LYS A 171 -13.06 3.28 -22.49
CA LYS A 171 -13.95 3.12 -21.34
C LYS A 171 -14.50 4.47 -20.83
N GLY A 172 -13.73 5.54 -21.01
CA GLY A 172 -14.01 6.86 -20.44
C GLY A 172 -13.39 7.01 -19.05
N LEU A 173 -12.89 8.22 -18.78
CA LEU A 173 -12.30 8.59 -17.49
C LEU A 173 -13.24 9.53 -16.73
N MET A 174 -13.23 9.42 -15.41
CA MET A 174 -13.98 10.27 -14.49
C MET A 174 -13.01 11.07 -13.62
N GLU A 175 -13.42 12.26 -13.17
CA GLU A 175 -12.64 13.05 -12.21
C GLU A 175 -12.54 12.31 -10.87
N SER A 176 -11.34 12.27 -10.28
CA SER A 176 -11.08 11.54 -9.03
C SER A 176 -11.62 12.25 -7.78
N GLN A 177 -11.93 13.53 -7.87
CA GLN A 177 -12.69 14.29 -6.86
C GLN A 177 -13.66 15.24 -7.57
N THR A 178 -14.95 15.14 -7.22
CA THR A 178 -15.98 16.09 -7.67
C THR A 178 -15.81 17.43 -6.96
N THR A 179 -15.77 18.51 -7.73
CA THR A 179 -15.75 19.90 -7.25
C THR A 179 -16.81 20.14 -6.17
N THR A 180 -16.40 20.56 -4.97
CA THR A 180 -17.19 21.54 -4.23
C THR A 180 -16.92 22.88 -4.91
N PRO A 181 -17.94 23.54 -5.50
CA PRO A 181 -17.72 24.74 -6.29
C PRO A 181 -17.12 25.85 -5.43
N SER A 182 -16.00 26.40 -5.90
CA SER A 182 -15.38 27.60 -5.36
C SER A 182 -16.35 28.77 -5.42
N LYS A 183 -16.45 29.49 -4.30
CA LYS A 183 -17.24 30.71 -4.10
C LYS A 183 -16.95 31.75 -5.19
N GLU A 184 -17.73 31.76 -6.27
CA GLU A 184 -17.92 32.92 -7.16
C GLU A 184 -19.26 32.86 -7.92
N GLN A 185 -20.12 31.88 -7.63
CA GLN A 185 -21.55 31.90 -7.95
C GLN A 185 -22.37 31.96 -6.66
N GLU A 186 -22.16 33.04 -5.90
CA GLU A 186 -23.14 33.52 -4.93
C GLU A 186 -24.34 34.06 -5.71
N GLU A 187 -25.33 33.21 -5.96
CA GLU A 187 -26.74 33.57 -5.82
C GLU A 187 -27.75 32.41 -5.94
N SER A 188 -27.33 31.13 -6.06
CA SER A 188 -28.35 30.06 -6.09
C SER A 188 -28.03 28.72 -5.42
N ASN A 189 -26.87 28.48 -4.82
CA ASN A 189 -26.61 27.22 -4.11
C ASN A 189 -26.05 27.49 -2.71
N GLN A 190 -26.97 27.51 -1.73
CA GLN A 190 -26.64 27.24 -0.33
C GLN A 190 -25.84 25.92 -0.23
N PRO A 191 -24.93 25.77 0.74
CA PRO A 191 -24.25 24.49 0.97
C PRO A 191 -25.32 23.42 1.10
N LEU A 192 -25.14 22.28 0.41
CA LEU A 192 -25.99 21.11 0.59
C LEU A 192 -25.83 20.62 2.04
N LEU A 193 -26.69 21.21 2.86
CA LEU A 193 -27.05 20.95 4.24
C LEU A 193 -25.94 21.19 5.28
N SER A 194 -25.83 22.43 5.77
CA SER A 194 -25.41 22.67 7.15
C SER A 194 -26.55 22.21 8.08
N LEU A 195 -26.68 20.90 8.25
CA LEU A 195 -27.70 20.31 9.11
C LEU A 195 -27.43 20.76 10.54
N SER A 196 -28.45 21.33 11.17
CA SER A 196 -28.51 21.47 12.62
C SER A 196 -28.42 20.10 13.28
N THR A 197 -27.98 20.05 14.55
CA THR A 197 -27.94 18.82 15.33
C THR A 197 -29.29 18.08 15.32
N ASP A 198 -30.40 18.83 15.34
CA ASP A 198 -31.76 18.32 15.24
C ASP A 198 -32.05 17.67 13.88
N GLU A 199 -31.62 18.27 12.78
CA GLU A 199 -31.81 17.68 11.45
C GLU A 199 -30.94 16.43 11.25
N VAL A 200 -29.73 16.40 11.82
CA VAL A 200 -28.90 15.18 11.84
C VAL A 200 -29.58 14.08 12.65
N PHE A 201 -30.18 14.42 13.80
CA PHE A 201 -30.93 13.47 14.62
C PHE A 201 -32.12 12.88 13.85
N SER A 202 -32.97 13.72 13.24
CA SER A 202 -34.13 13.28 12.47
C SER A 202 -33.78 12.47 11.23
N LEU A 203 -32.57 12.63 10.72
CA LEU A 203 -32.06 11.89 9.58
C LEU A 203 -31.49 10.52 9.94
N LEU A 204 -30.92 10.40 11.14
CA LEU A 204 -30.45 9.14 11.69
C LEU A 204 -31.60 8.30 12.27
N ASP A 205 -32.69 8.93 12.69
CA ASP A 205 -33.91 8.30 13.25
C ASP A 205 -34.78 7.75 12.10
N LEU A 206 -34.45 6.53 11.66
CA LEU A 206 -35.06 5.91 10.47
C LEU A 206 -36.51 5.51 10.69
N ASN A 207 -36.86 5.12 11.92
CA ASN A 207 -38.19 4.69 12.28
C ASN A 207 -39.06 5.84 12.85
N GLN A 208 -38.47 7.03 13.05
CA GLN A 208 -39.10 8.26 13.54
C GLN A 208 -39.75 8.13 14.92
N ASP A 209 -39.19 7.29 15.79
CA ASP A 209 -39.69 7.07 17.13
C ASP A 209 -39.09 8.05 18.17
N GLY A 210 -38.19 8.94 17.75
CA GLY A 210 -37.53 9.93 18.59
C GLY A 210 -36.41 9.35 19.46
N LEU A 211 -35.98 8.12 19.19
CA LEU A 211 -34.94 7.39 19.92
C LEU A 211 -33.92 6.79 18.96
N LEU A 212 -32.73 7.39 18.89
CA LEU A 212 -31.67 6.83 18.06
C LEU A 212 -31.11 5.54 18.64
N GLN A 213 -31.20 4.48 17.84
CA GLN A 213 -30.74 3.15 18.17
C GLN A 213 -29.45 2.79 17.42
N HIS A 214 -28.73 1.80 17.96
CA HIS A 214 -27.45 1.37 17.40
C HIS A 214 -27.58 0.96 15.93
N GLU A 215 -28.61 0.19 15.57
CA GLU A 215 -28.84 -0.27 14.20
C GLU A 215 -29.06 0.87 13.20
N GLU A 216 -29.70 1.96 13.64
CA GLU A 216 -30.00 3.11 12.81
C GLU A 216 -28.74 3.92 12.51
N ILE A 217 -27.90 4.14 13.53
CA ILE A 217 -26.60 4.82 13.39
C ILE A 217 -25.65 4.02 12.49
N VAL A 218 -25.57 2.70 12.66
CA VAL A 218 -24.70 1.81 11.87
C VAL A 218 -25.19 1.61 10.43
N SER A 219 -26.49 1.77 10.18
CA SER A 219 -27.02 1.69 8.82
C SER A 219 -26.43 2.76 7.90
N HIS A 220 -26.11 3.93 8.45
CA HIS A 220 -25.59 5.10 7.73
C HIS A 220 -24.06 5.11 7.58
N SER A 221 -23.33 4.28 8.33
CA SER A 221 -21.89 4.05 8.10
C SER A 221 -21.60 3.34 6.77
N ARG A 222 -22.63 2.80 6.10
CA ARG A 222 -22.56 2.07 4.84
C ARG A 222 -22.61 2.95 3.59
N SER A 223 -22.68 4.28 3.75
CA SER A 223 -22.65 5.21 2.62
C SER A 223 -21.24 5.29 2.04
N GLN A 224 -21.10 5.00 0.74
CA GLN A 224 -19.80 4.84 0.07
C GLN A 224 -19.02 6.16 -0.10
N ASP A 225 -19.67 7.31 0.12
CA ASP A 225 -19.13 8.61 -0.29
C ASP A 225 -18.62 9.47 0.88
N GLY A 226 -18.82 9.06 2.14
CA GLY A 226 -18.37 9.81 3.33
C GLY A 226 -18.89 11.26 3.41
N THR A 227 -19.91 11.61 2.62
CA THR A 227 -20.40 12.97 2.39
C THR A 227 -21.32 13.50 3.49
N TRP A 228 -21.79 12.63 4.39
CA TRP A 228 -22.92 12.97 5.26
C TRP A 228 -22.60 12.93 6.76
N LEU A 229 -21.67 12.06 7.20
CA LEU A 229 -21.08 12.09 8.55
C LEU A 229 -19.63 11.58 8.49
N ASN A 230 -18.67 12.35 8.99
CA ASN A 230 -17.27 11.91 9.10
C ASN A 230 -17.17 10.72 10.09
N PRO A 231 -16.32 9.71 9.84
CA PRO A 231 -15.98 8.66 10.81
C PRO A 231 -15.82 9.11 12.27
N ASP A 232 -15.19 10.26 12.53
CA ASP A 232 -15.03 10.78 13.90
C ASP A 232 -16.36 11.16 14.56
N ASN A 233 -17.28 11.72 13.77
CA ASN A 233 -18.62 12.10 14.23
C ASN A 233 -19.46 10.86 14.55
N LEU A 234 -19.38 9.84 13.69
CA LEU A 234 -20.07 8.57 13.93
C LEU A 234 -19.57 7.88 15.19
N ARG A 235 -18.26 7.88 15.44
CA ARG A 235 -17.69 7.37 16.69
C ARG A 235 -18.17 8.16 17.90
N GLN A 236 -18.16 9.49 17.84
CA GLN A 236 -18.64 10.34 18.93
C GLN A 236 -20.09 9.99 19.29
N ILE A 237 -20.95 9.80 18.29
CA ILE A 237 -22.35 9.40 18.47
C ILE A 237 -22.46 8.00 19.09
N LEU A 238 -21.69 7.02 18.58
CA LEU A 238 -21.71 5.63 19.08
C LEU A 238 -21.16 5.54 20.51
N THR A 239 -20.07 6.23 20.84
CA THR A 239 -19.53 6.31 22.20
C THR A 239 -20.52 6.98 23.15
N GLY A 240 -21.25 8.00 22.68
CA GLY A 240 -22.33 8.61 23.45
C GLY A 240 -23.49 7.65 23.71
N LEU A 241 -23.86 6.83 22.71
CA LEU A 241 -24.90 5.81 22.84
C LEU A 241 -24.51 4.71 23.85
N GLU A 242 -23.26 4.26 23.80
CA GLU A 242 -22.73 3.24 24.74
C GLU A 242 -22.63 3.76 26.18
N ALA A 243 -22.42 5.07 26.35
CA ALA A 243 -22.44 5.72 27.66
C ALA A 243 -23.87 5.88 28.23
N CYS A 244 -24.91 5.77 27.40
CA CYS A 244 -26.29 5.85 27.82
C CYS A 244 -26.80 4.49 28.37
N PRO A 245 -27.24 4.41 29.64
CA PRO A 245 -27.66 3.15 30.26
C PRO A 245 -28.94 2.54 29.64
N THR A 246 -29.67 3.31 28.85
CA THR A 246 -30.88 2.89 28.12
C THR A 246 -30.59 2.22 26.79
N GLY A 247 -29.35 2.32 26.26
CA GLY A 247 -28.99 1.81 24.93
C GLY A 247 -29.65 2.54 23.76
N THR A 248 -30.24 3.72 24.03
CA THR A 248 -30.91 4.60 23.06
C THR A 248 -30.57 6.05 23.37
N LEU A 249 -30.40 6.89 22.34
CA LEU A 249 -30.14 8.32 22.49
C LEU A 249 -31.42 9.11 22.19
N THR A 250 -31.88 9.90 23.16
CA THR A 250 -32.92 10.92 22.90
C THR A 250 -32.31 12.12 22.18
N LEU A 251 -33.14 12.99 21.59
CA LEU A 251 -32.66 14.23 20.96
C LEU A 251 -31.90 15.13 21.94
N GLU A 252 -32.30 15.15 23.21
CA GLU A 252 -31.64 15.94 24.25
C GLU A 252 -30.25 15.38 24.58
N ASP A 253 -30.13 14.06 24.72
CA ASP A 253 -28.84 13.38 24.93
C ASP A 253 -27.94 13.53 23.70
N PHE A 254 -28.51 13.40 22.50
CA PHE A 254 -27.77 13.53 21.24
C PHE A 254 -27.17 14.92 21.07
N ARG A 255 -27.85 15.99 21.53
CA ARG A 255 -27.28 17.35 21.53
C ARG A 255 -26.07 17.51 22.45
N HIS A 256 -25.98 16.72 23.52
CA HIS A 256 -24.83 16.72 24.41
C HIS A 256 -23.66 15.91 23.84
N VAL A 257 -23.98 14.89 23.05
CA VAL A 257 -23.01 14.01 22.39
C VAL A 257 -22.47 14.64 21.11
N TYR A 258 -23.32 15.30 20.31
CA TYR A 258 -23.03 15.79 18.97
C TYR A 258 -23.37 17.29 18.81
N ASP A 259 -22.43 18.15 19.20
CA ASP A 259 -22.55 19.60 19.08
C ASP A 259 -21.65 20.16 17.97
N VAL A 260 -22.27 20.61 16.87
CA VAL A 260 -21.59 21.20 15.71
C VAL A 260 -20.90 22.53 16.06
N SER A 261 -21.28 23.18 17.17
CA SER A 261 -20.73 24.47 17.61
C SER A 261 -19.42 24.38 18.40
N GLN A 262 -19.05 23.19 18.91
CA GLN A 262 -17.83 22.94 19.69
C GLN A 262 -16.61 22.58 18.81
N ARG A 263 -16.50 23.14 17.60
CA ARG A 263 -15.27 23.00 16.80
C ARG A 263 -14.15 23.78 17.50
N PRO A 264 -13.02 23.16 17.91
CA PRO A 264 -11.87 23.91 18.38
C PRO A 264 -11.41 24.84 17.27
N GLY A 265 -11.42 26.15 17.55
CA GLY A 265 -11.12 27.18 16.57
C GLY A 265 -9.70 27.05 16.01
N GLN A 266 -9.60 26.73 14.72
CA GLN A 266 -8.44 27.14 13.91
C GLN A 266 -8.53 28.66 13.68
N GLN A 267 -8.18 29.43 14.72
CA GLN A 267 -7.70 30.79 14.53
C GLN A 267 -6.21 30.72 14.19
N GLN A 268 -5.92 30.53 12.91
CA GLN A 268 -4.74 31.11 12.30
C GLN A 268 -5.08 31.49 10.86
N SER A 269 -4.96 32.78 10.59
CA SER A 269 -5.06 33.39 9.27
C SER A 269 -4.09 32.68 8.31
N VAL A 270 -4.60 31.73 7.52
CA VAL A 270 -3.94 31.21 6.33
C VAL A 270 -4.90 31.39 5.18
N LYS A 271 -4.39 31.96 4.08
CA LYS A 271 -5.11 32.25 2.83
C LYS A 271 -6.00 31.07 2.40
N PRO A 272 -7.14 31.31 1.73
CA PRO A 272 -8.01 30.24 1.26
C PRO A 272 -7.32 29.49 0.11
N ARG A 273 -6.55 28.44 0.43
CA ARG A 273 -6.01 27.49 -0.54
C ARG A 273 -7.16 26.57 -0.97
N SER A 274 -7.49 26.53 -2.26
CA SER A 274 -8.48 25.58 -2.80
C SER A 274 -8.06 24.14 -2.45
N GLN A 275 -8.79 23.47 -1.57
CA GLN A 275 -8.38 22.23 -0.88
C GLN A 275 -8.62 20.97 -1.73
N PHE A 276 -8.05 20.88 -2.93
CA PHE A 276 -8.00 19.58 -3.62
C PHE A 276 -6.86 18.75 -3.03
N LYS A 277 -7.16 17.58 -2.45
CA LYS A 277 -6.12 16.61 -2.03
C LYS A 277 -5.52 15.88 -3.23
N GLN A 278 -6.28 15.78 -4.32
CA GLN A 278 -5.83 15.27 -5.60
C GLN A 278 -6.62 15.91 -6.72
N ARG A 279 -5.99 16.02 -7.89
CA ARG A 279 -6.64 16.44 -9.13
C ARG A 279 -6.09 15.56 -10.24
N ASN A 280 -6.91 14.67 -10.76
CA ASN A 280 -6.60 13.75 -11.86
C ASN A 280 -7.89 13.05 -12.31
N LYS A 281 -7.82 12.39 -13.48
CA LYS A 281 -8.91 11.57 -14.01
C LYS A 281 -8.54 10.11 -13.95
N ASN A 282 -9.45 9.23 -13.56
CA ASN A 282 -9.19 7.79 -13.51
C ASN A 282 -10.30 6.94 -14.13
N THR A 283 -9.98 5.68 -14.41
CA THR A 283 -10.92 4.63 -14.78
C THR A 283 -10.38 3.26 -14.34
N TRP A 284 -11.19 2.22 -14.43
CA TRP A 284 -10.85 0.88 -13.95
C TRP A 284 -10.96 -0.15 -15.06
N LEU A 285 -9.91 -0.94 -15.28
CA LEU A 285 -9.86 -1.98 -16.30
C LEU A 285 -9.88 -3.38 -15.67
N TYR A 286 -10.84 -4.19 -16.10
CA TYR A 286 -10.91 -5.60 -15.70
C TYR A 286 -9.83 -6.42 -16.39
N GLN A 287 -9.15 -7.30 -15.66
CA GLN A 287 -8.04 -8.12 -16.19
C GLN A 287 -8.29 -9.64 -16.12
N GLY A 288 -9.53 -10.07 -15.83
CA GLY A 288 -9.88 -11.49 -15.78
C GLY A 288 -10.28 -12.07 -17.16
N PRO A 289 -10.93 -13.24 -17.19
CA PRO A 289 -11.35 -13.88 -18.44
C PRO A 289 -12.21 -12.96 -19.32
N GLY A 290 -11.94 -12.95 -20.62
CA GLY A 290 -12.61 -12.06 -21.59
C GLY A 290 -12.03 -10.64 -21.69
N SER A 291 -11.05 -10.28 -20.86
CA SER A 291 -10.29 -9.03 -21.03
C SER A 291 -9.22 -9.14 -22.12
N HIS A 292 -8.68 -7.99 -22.56
CA HIS A 292 -7.60 -7.94 -23.56
C HIS A 292 -6.33 -8.65 -23.05
N HIS A 293 -5.64 -9.39 -23.93
CA HIS A 293 -4.48 -10.22 -23.57
C HIS A 293 -3.34 -9.45 -22.86
N VAL A 294 -3.12 -8.18 -23.21
CA VAL A 294 -2.14 -7.30 -22.52
C VAL A 294 -2.48 -7.13 -21.04
N LEU A 295 -3.75 -6.96 -20.69
CA LEU A 295 -4.19 -6.80 -19.30
C LEU A 295 -3.98 -8.08 -18.48
N GLN A 296 -4.24 -9.24 -19.10
CA GLN A 296 -3.98 -10.55 -18.51
C GLN A 296 -2.48 -10.80 -18.35
N SER A 297 -1.67 -10.47 -19.36
CA SER A 297 -0.21 -10.58 -19.34
C SER A 297 0.42 -9.72 -18.23
N LEU A 298 -0.09 -8.51 -18.02
CA LEU A 298 0.34 -7.64 -16.93
C LEU A 298 0.07 -8.29 -15.56
N ARG A 299 -1.13 -8.84 -15.35
CA ARG A 299 -1.48 -9.57 -14.13
C ARG A 299 -0.57 -10.80 -13.92
N ASN A 300 -0.34 -11.58 -14.97
CA ASN A 300 0.52 -12.76 -14.90
C ASN A 300 1.97 -12.39 -14.55
N ARG A 301 2.51 -11.32 -15.13
CA ARG A 301 3.84 -10.80 -14.76
C ARG A 301 3.91 -10.38 -13.29
N LEU A 302 2.85 -9.77 -12.74
CA LEU A 302 2.77 -9.44 -11.31
C LEU A 302 2.82 -10.73 -10.46
N ILE A 303 2.04 -11.75 -10.82
CA ILE A 303 2.06 -13.06 -10.13
C ILE A 303 3.46 -13.67 -10.18
N SER A 304 4.10 -13.70 -11.36
CA SER A 304 5.45 -14.26 -11.52
C SER A 304 6.52 -13.47 -10.74
N LEU A 305 6.43 -12.13 -10.72
CA LEU A 305 7.34 -11.26 -10.00
C LEU A 305 7.23 -11.46 -8.49
N THR A 306 6.01 -11.37 -7.96
CA THR A 306 5.75 -11.38 -6.52
C THR A 306 5.72 -12.78 -5.93
N ARG A 307 5.54 -13.81 -6.76
CA ARG A 307 5.33 -15.21 -6.38
C ARG A 307 4.15 -15.41 -5.44
N LEU A 308 3.24 -14.43 -5.35
CA LEU A 308 2.01 -14.56 -4.60
C LEU A 308 1.09 -15.58 -5.28
N PRO A 309 0.27 -16.33 -4.50
CA PRO A 309 -0.80 -17.15 -5.05
C PRO A 309 -1.65 -16.39 -6.06
N SER A 310 -1.88 -16.98 -7.25
CA SER A 310 -2.66 -16.33 -8.31
C SER A 310 -4.06 -15.93 -7.83
N THR A 311 -4.67 -16.75 -6.97
CA THR A 311 -5.97 -16.49 -6.38
C THR A 311 -6.02 -15.21 -5.54
N LEU A 312 -4.92 -14.80 -4.90
CA LEU A 312 -4.88 -13.50 -4.19
C LEU A 312 -4.90 -12.35 -5.19
N VAL A 313 -4.05 -12.41 -6.21
CA VAL A 313 -3.93 -11.36 -7.23
C VAL A 313 -5.19 -11.24 -8.07
N GLU A 314 -5.82 -12.36 -8.45
CA GLU A 314 -7.03 -12.39 -9.27
C GLU A 314 -8.27 -11.84 -8.55
N LEU A 315 -8.33 -11.99 -7.22
CA LEU A 315 -9.41 -11.50 -6.36
C LEU A 315 -9.19 -10.06 -5.85
N SER A 316 -8.08 -9.45 -6.23
CA SER A 316 -7.77 -8.07 -5.88
C SER A 316 -8.50 -7.07 -6.79
N GLU A 317 -8.37 -5.78 -6.46
CA GLU A 317 -8.94 -4.66 -7.21
C GLU A 317 -8.57 -4.71 -8.71
N PRO A 318 -9.47 -4.23 -9.61
CA PRO A 318 -9.14 -4.09 -11.02
C PRO A 318 -8.02 -3.07 -11.22
N LEU A 319 -7.38 -3.08 -12.40
CA LEU A 319 -6.30 -2.14 -12.73
C LEU A 319 -6.87 -0.73 -12.81
N GLN A 320 -6.42 0.17 -11.92
CA GLN A 320 -6.77 1.57 -12.01
C GLN A 320 -5.85 2.25 -13.03
N VAL A 321 -6.40 2.98 -13.99
CA VAL A 321 -5.62 3.80 -14.93
C VAL A 321 -5.91 5.27 -14.66
N ILE A 322 -4.86 6.06 -14.46
CA ILE A 322 -4.94 7.45 -14.06
C ILE A 322 -4.26 8.34 -15.11
N ARG A 323 -4.86 9.49 -15.39
CA ARG A 323 -4.36 10.53 -16.27
C ARG A 323 -4.21 11.82 -15.47
N TYR A 324 -3.01 12.39 -15.49
CA TYR A 324 -2.72 13.71 -14.95
C TYR A 324 -2.45 14.68 -16.11
N GLU A 325 -3.24 15.74 -16.17
CA GLU A 325 -3.05 16.88 -17.06
C GLU A 325 -2.06 17.89 -16.46
N ASN A 326 -1.82 19.02 -17.13
CA ASN A 326 -0.90 20.03 -16.63
C ASN A 326 -1.39 20.63 -15.30
N GLY A 327 -0.55 20.58 -14.28
CA GLY A 327 -0.84 21.04 -12.91
C GLY A 327 -1.60 20.04 -12.04
N ASP A 328 -2.00 18.89 -12.58
CA ASP A 328 -2.62 17.80 -11.82
C ASP A 328 -1.59 17.12 -10.90
N PHE A 329 -2.05 16.65 -9.74
CA PHE A 329 -1.23 16.11 -8.66
C PHE A 329 -2.04 15.16 -7.76
N SER A 330 -1.36 14.46 -6.86
CA SER A 330 -1.97 13.74 -5.75
C SER A 330 -1.11 13.91 -4.50
N ASN A 331 -1.69 14.45 -3.42
CA ASN A 331 -0.96 14.63 -2.17
C ASN A 331 -0.51 13.30 -1.57
N ALA A 332 0.49 13.37 -0.70
CA ALA A 332 1.08 12.17 -0.13
C ALA A 332 0.04 11.45 0.75
N HIS A 333 -0.11 10.15 0.52
CA HIS A 333 -1.06 9.29 1.19
C HIS A 333 -0.51 7.87 1.33
N HIS A 334 -1.20 7.07 2.14
CA HIS A 334 -1.03 5.63 2.17
C HIS A 334 -2.10 4.96 1.31
N ASP A 335 -1.73 3.88 0.63
CA ASP A 335 -2.69 3.12 -0.16
C ASP A 335 -3.64 2.28 0.70
N SER A 336 -3.16 1.79 1.84
CA SER A 336 -3.98 1.09 2.84
C SER A 336 -4.43 2.04 3.95
N SER A 337 -5.59 1.77 4.52
CA SER A 337 -6.03 2.47 5.72
C SER A 337 -5.38 1.88 6.97
N PRO A 338 -5.13 2.67 8.03
CA PRO A 338 -4.61 2.16 9.29
C PRO A 338 -5.63 1.20 9.93
N PRO A 339 -5.18 0.05 10.46
CA PRO A 339 -6.05 -0.92 11.08
C PRO A 339 -6.66 -0.35 12.37
N GLN A 340 -7.98 -0.51 12.53
CA GLN A 340 -8.68 -0.21 13.78
C GLN A 340 -9.54 -1.41 14.18
N SER A 341 -9.84 -1.55 15.46
CA SER A 341 -10.53 -2.72 16.05
C SER A 341 -11.91 -3.01 15.43
N GLU A 342 -12.53 -2.04 14.77
CA GLU A 342 -13.89 -2.12 14.22
C GLU A 342 -13.94 -2.03 12.68
N THR A 343 -12.79 -2.11 12.03
CA THR A 343 -12.66 -2.02 10.57
C THR A 343 -12.65 -3.40 9.92
N THR A 344 -13.28 -3.53 8.75
CA THR A 344 -13.16 -4.73 7.89
C THR A 344 -12.59 -4.35 6.53
N CYS A 345 -11.77 -5.22 5.97
CA CYS A 345 -11.28 -5.04 4.61
C CYS A 345 -12.43 -5.13 3.60
N THR A 346 -12.54 -4.14 2.70
CA THR A 346 -13.62 -4.08 1.70
C THR A 346 -13.65 -5.33 0.81
N HIS A 347 -12.49 -5.87 0.42
CA HIS A 347 -12.42 -7.03 -0.49
C HIS A 347 -12.91 -8.33 0.15
N THR A 348 -12.71 -8.51 1.47
CA THR A 348 -13.16 -9.70 2.21
C THR A 348 -14.50 -9.53 2.92
N ARG A 349 -15.20 -8.41 2.72
CA ARG A 349 -16.52 -8.11 3.33
C ARG A 349 -17.49 -9.28 3.30
N MET A 350 -17.54 -10.06 2.22
CA MET A 350 -18.43 -11.23 2.11
C MET A 350 -18.12 -12.36 3.12
N ALA A 351 -16.90 -12.40 3.65
CA ALA A 351 -16.44 -13.37 4.65
C ALA A 351 -16.35 -12.78 6.07
N GLY A 352 -16.36 -11.46 6.20
CA GLY A 352 -16.31 -10.74 7.47
C GLY A 352 -17.62 -10.82 8.26
N ASN A 353 -17.55 -10.44 9.54
CA ASN A 353 -18.73 -10.33 10.40
C ASN A 353 -19.52 -9.06 10.04
N LYS A 354 -20.86 -9.15 10.02
CA LYS A 354 -21.76 -8.01 9.71
C LYS A 354 -21.70 -6.86 10.73
N SER A 355 -20.94 -7.04 11.82
CA SER A 355 -20.79 -6.10 12.93
C SER A 355 -19.69 -5.07 12.74
N ALA A 356 -18.87 -5.16 11.67
CA ALA A 356 -17.87 -4.14 11.39
C ALA A 356 -18.55 -2.82 11.03
N LEU A 357 -18.10 -1.74 11.69
CA LEU A 357 -18.71 -0.41 11.59
C LEU A 357 -18.21 0.34 10.35
N THR A 358 -16.98 0.06 9.90
CA THR A 358 -16.33 0.79 8.81
C THR A 358 -15.56 -0.15 7.87
N GLU A 359 -15.63 0.12 6.58
CA GLU A 359 -14.89 -0.61 5.55
C GLU A 359 -13.61 0.14 5.19
N VAL A 360 -12.50 -0.60 5.04
CA VAL A 360 -11.19 -0.03 4.75
C VAL A 360 -10.48 -0.74 3.61
N SER A 361 -9.59 -0.03 2.94
CA SER A 361 -8.71 -0.61 1.91
C SER A 361 -7.54 -1.34 2.57
N CYS A 362 -7.41 -2.63 2.29
CA CYS A 362 -6.31 -3.47 2.76
C CYS A 362 -5.48 -3.92 1.55
N ARG A 363 -4.43 -3.17 1.24
CA ARG A 363 -3.57 -3.37 0.06
C ARG A 363 -2.18 -3.76 0.53
N TYR A 364 -1.83 -5.03 0.40
CA TYR A 364 -0.54 -5.56 0.85
C TYR A 364 0.65 -4.93 0.12
N LEU A 365 0.52 -4.78 -1.21
CA LEU A 365 1.50 -4.14 -2.05
C LEU A 365 0.82 -3.36 -3.17
N THR A 366 1.58 -2.42 -3.73
CA THR A 366 1.20 -1.62 -4.89
C THR A 366 2.22 -1.82 -5.99
N MET A 367 1.71 -2.08 -7.19
CA MET A 367 2.48 -2.08 -8.42
C MET A 367 2.00 -0.92 -9.29
N LEU A 368 2.83 0.11 -9.42
CA LEU A 368 2.56 1.28 -10.26
C LEU A 368 3.29 1.13 -11.59
N PHE A 369 2.61 1.41 -12.69
CA PHE A 369 3.15 1.37 -14.05
C PHE A 369 3.16 2.76 -14.64
N TYR A 370 4.30 3.22 -15.15
CA TYR A 370 4.36 4.42 -15.97
C TYR A 370 3.98 4.09 -17.41
N LEU A 371 2.82 4.58 -17.86
CA LEU A 371 2.32 4.35 -19.23
C LEU A 371 2.75 5.45 -20.20
N SER A 372 3.28 6.57 -19.70
CA SER A 372 3.92 7.62 -20.49
C SER A 372 5.15 8.19 -19.77
N SER A 373 6.10 8.70 -20.56
CA SER A 373 7.19 9.52 -20.04
C SER A 373 6.73 10.97 -19.91
N VAL A 374 7.19 11.64 -18.86
CA VAL A 374 6.89 13.06 -18.60
C VAL A 374 8.16 13.88 -18.77
N GLU A 375 8.04 15.02 -19.46
CA GLU A 375 9.18 15.87 -19.75
C GLU A 375 9.65 16.62 -18.49
N GLU A 376 8.70 17.19 -17.76
CA GLU A 376 8.96 17.99 -16.55
C GLU A 376 7.85 17.80 -15.49
N GLY A 377 8.26 17.55 -14.24
CA GLY A 377 7.36 17.24 -13.13
C GLY A 377 6.78 15.83 -13.22
N GLY A 378 5.68 15.60 -12.49
CA GLY A 378 4.97 14.32 -12.50
C GLY A 378 5.68 13.17 -11.79
N GLU A 379 6.74 13.43 -11.02
CA GLU A 379 7.44 12.40 -10.26
C GLU A 379 6.55 11.72 -9.22
N THR A 380 6.77 10.44 -8.97
CA THR A 380 6.21 9.77 -7.79
C THR A 380 7.18 9.98 -6.63
N THR A 381 6.74 10.72 -5.62
CA THR A 381 7.57 11.11 -4.48
C THR A 381 7.26 10.25 -3.27
N PHE A 382 8.30 9.81 -2.56
CA PHE A 382 8.22 9.18 -1.25
C PHE A 382 8.88 10.13 -0.25
N PRO A 383 8.10 11.00 0.44
CA PRO A 383 8.68 12.10 1.20
C PRO A 383 9.62 11.67 2.31
N VAL A 384 9.33 10.53 2.94
CA VAL A 384 10.04 10.02 4.12
C VAL A 384 10.87 8.76 3.84
N ALA A 385 11.10 8.40 2.56
CA ALA A 385 11.83 7.17 2.24
C ALA A 385 13.24 7.13 2.87
N ASP A 386 13.58 5.99 3.47
CA ASP A 386 14.79 5.68 4.22
C ASP A 386 15.17 6.69 5.33
N ASN A 387 14.21 7.51 5.79
CA ASN A 387 14.44 8.37 6.95
C ASN A 387 14.86 7.55 8.17
N ARG A 388 15.70 8.14 9.03
CA ARG A 388 16.18 7.44 10.23
C ARG A 388 15.04 7.12 11.20
N THR A 389 14.16 8.10 11.40
CA THR A 389 12.96 8.01 12.24
C THR A 389 11.75 8.49 11.45
N TYR A 390 10.58 7.98 11.82
CA TYR A 390 9.31 8.51 11.36
C TYR A 390 8.64 9.20 12.55
N GLU A 391 8.30 10.47 12.38
CA GLU A 391 7.56 11.27 13.35
C GLU A 391 6.50 12.03 12.56
N GLU A 392 5.22 11.77 12.86
CA GLU A 392 4.10 12.40 12.14
C GLU A 392 4.13 13.92 12.31
N GLN A 393 4.53 14.41 13.48
CA GLN A 393 4.72 15.84 13.74
C GLN A 393 5.86 16.44 12.92
N ALA A 394 6.77 15.62 12.37
CA ALA A 394 7.83 16.05 11.46
C ALA A 394 7.38 16.18 10.00
N LEU A 395 6.23 15.62 9.65
CA LEU A 395 5.62 15.82 8.32
C LEU A 395 5.15 17.26 8.13
N VAL A 396 4.74 17.92 9.22
CA VAL A 396 4.26 19.30 9.24
C VAL A 396 5.07 20.11 10.25
N GLN A 397 6.21 20.66 9.81
CA GLN A 397 7.09 21.51 10.63
C GLN A 397 7.39 22.84 9.94
N ASP A 398 7.53 23.91 10.73
CA ASP A 398 7.94 25.24 10.26
C ASP A 398 7.11 25.80 9.10
N GLY A 399 5.80 25.49 9.08
CA GLY A 399 4.87 25.91 8.03
C GLY A 399 5.01 25.14 6.71
N VAL A 400 5.78 24.05 6.70
CA VAL A 400 5.99 23.18 5.55
C VAL A 400 5.28 21.86 5.80
N ASP A 401 4.37 21.51 4.90
CA ASP A 401 3.66 20.24 4.90
C ASP A 401 4.24 19.31 3.82
N LEU A 402 4.98 18.27 4.22
CA LEU A 402 5.57 17.27 3.32
C LEU A 402 4.51 16.38 2.63
N THR A 403 3.26 16.41 3.11
CA THR A 403 2.14 15.73 2.45
C THR A 403 1.59 16.54 1.27
N ASP A 404 1.79 17.87 1.27
CA ASP A 404 1.38 18.76 0.18
C ASP A 404 2.39 18.71 -0.99
N THR A 405 2.24 17.67 -1.81
CA THR A 405 3.08 17.47 -3.01
C THR A 405 3.08 18.64 -3.97
N LYS A 406 2.04 19.49 -3.95
CA LYS A 406 1.96 20.65 -4.83
C LYS A 406 3.07 21.67 -4.56
N GLU A 407 3.41 21.88 -3.29
CA GLU A 407 4.46 22.81 -2.87
C GLU A 407 5.75 22.11 -2.48
N THR A 408 5.67 20.93 -1.87
CA THR A 408 6.82 20.32 -1.18
C THR A 408 7.37 19.07 -1.87
N CYS A 409 6.86 18.69 -3.06
CA CYS A 409 7.41 17.56 -3.82
C CYS A 409 8.95 17.59 -3.95
N GLY A 410 9.53 18.78 -4.21
CA GLY A 410 10.98 18.94 -4.34
C GLY A 410 11.78 18.62 -3.07
N ARG A 411 11.11 18.51 -1.91
CA ARG A 411 11.69 18.16 -0.61
C ARG A 411 11.60 16.68 -0.28
N GLY A 412 10.90 15.88 -1.08
CA GLY A 412 10.80 14.44 -0.83
C GLY A 412 12.15 13.74 -0.94
N ASN A 413 12.39 12.74 -0.09
CA ASN A 413 13.65 12.01 -0.03
C ASN A 413 13.95 11.24 -1.32
N ILE A 414 12.93 10.55 -1.86
CA ILE A 414 13.03 9.83 -3.13
C ILE A 414 11.97 10.38 -4.08
N ARG A 415 12.37 10.61 -5.34
CA ARG A 415 11.48 10.98 -6.44
C ARG A 415 11.78 10.08 -7.63
N MET A 416 10.78 9.34 -8.07
CA MET A 416 10.85 8.46 -9.22
C MET A 416 10.34 9.21 -10.45
N LYS A 417 11.20 9.36 -11.46
CA LYS A 417 10.83 10.04 -12.70
C LYS A 417 9.99 9.11 -13.57
N PRO A 418 8.84 9.56 -14.12
CA PRO A 418 8.04 8.75 -15.01
C PRO A 418 8.79 8.44 -16.31
N SER A 419 9.03 7.15 -16.54
CA SER A 419 9.60 6.64 -17.79
C SER A 419 8.70 5.52 -18.30
N VAL A 420 8.18 5.68 -19.53
CA VAL A 420 7.27 4.71 -20.16
C VAL A 420 7.78 3.27 -20.03
N GLY A 421 6.88 2.37 -19.68
CA GLY A 421 7.15 0.94 -19.51
C GLY A 421 7.83 0.56 -18.19
N THR A 422 8.28 1.53 -17.39
CA THR A 422 8.87 1.26 -16.07
C THR A 422 7.78 0.97 -15.05
N ALA A 423 8.01 -0.02 -14.20
CA ALA A 423 7.15 -0.32 -13.06
C ALA A 423 7.84 -0.07 -11.73
N LEU A 424 7.08 0.36 -10.74
CA LEU A 424 7.48 0.49 -9.36
C LEU A 424 6.69 -0.51 -8.52
N LEU A 425 7.38 -1.22 -7.62
CA LEU A 425 6.75 -2.11 -6.65
C LEU A 425 7.14 -1.68 -5.26
N TRP A 426 6.16 -1.46 -4.39
CA TRP A 426 6.42 -1.34 -2.96
C TRP A 426 5.38 -2.07 -2.13
N TYR A 427 5.78 -2.42 -0.92
CA TYR A 427 4.89 -3.01 0.08
C TYR A 427 4.33 -1.91 0.98
N ASN A 428 3.01 -1.89 1.16
CA ASN A 428 2.37 -0.90 2.02
C ASN A 428 2.38 -1.33 3.50
N HIS A 429 2.70 -2.59 3.78
CA HIS A 429 2.72 -3.16 5.12
C HIS A 429 4.06 -3.84 5.42
N LEU A 430 4.41 -3.85 6.70
CA LEU A 430 5.50 -4.65 7.25
C LEU A 430 5.12 -6.15 7.27
N SER A 431 6.10 -7.01 7.53
CA SER A 431 5.85 -8.43 7.81
C SER A 431 5.47 -8.60 9.28
N ASP A 432 4.52 -9.49 9.58
CA ASP A 432 4.19 -9.84 10.97
C ASP A 432 5.24 -10.76 11.64
N GLY A 433 6.31 -11.11 10.90
CA GLY A 433 7.37 -12.01 11.36
C GLY A 433 7.03 -13.50 11.26
N ARG A 434 5.77 -13.85 10.94
CA ARG A 434 5.29 -15.23 10.72
C ARG A 434 4.97 -15.51 9.26
N GLY A 435 5.30 -14.58 8.37
CA GLY A 435 5.07 -14.70 6.94
C GLY A 435 3.70 -14.20 6.51
N TRP A 436 3.02 -13.37 7.30
CA TRP A 436 1.78 -12.71 6.91
C TRP A 436 1.93 -11.18 6.89
N MET A 437 0.86 -10.49 6.52
CA MET A 437 0.76 -9.03 6.50
C MET A 437 0.72 -8.50 7.94
N GLY A 438 1.64 -7.58 8.26
CA GLY A 438 1.71 -6.90 9.54
C GLY A 438 1.14 -5.48 9.50
N GLU A 439 1.68 -4.62 10.37
CA GLU A 439 1.29 -3.22 10.49
C GLU A 439 1.54 -2.42 9.20
N LEU A 440 0.82 -1.31 9.05
CA LEU A 440 1.05 -0.36 7.95
C LEU A 440 2.48 0.16 8.02
N ASP A 441 3.19 0.14 6.90
CA ASP A 441 4.51 0.74 6.80
C ASP A 441 4.35 2.26 6.61
N GLU A 442 4.59 3.02 7.66
CA GLU A 442 4.50 4.50 7.66
C GLU A 442 5.43 5.15 6.62
N TYR A 443 6.48 4.45 6.20
CA TYR A 443 7.38 4.96 5.17
C TYR A 443 6.79 4.81 3.76
N SER A 444 5.72 4.03 3.58
CA SER A 444 4.98 3.88 2.32
C SER A 444 4.21 5.14 1.89
N LEU A 445 4.28 6.21 2.68
CA LEU A 445 3.72 7.51 2.34
C LEU A 445 4.29 7.97 0.99
N HIS A 446 3.41 8.14 0.01
CA HIS A 446 3.80 8.51 -1.34
C HIS A 446 2.75 9.39 -1.99
N GLY A 447 3.15 10.18 -2.97
CA GLY A 447 2.27 11.04 -3.73
C GLY A 447 2.80 11.33 -5.12
N GLU A 448 2.01 12.07 -5.89
CA GLU A 448 2.28 12.37 -7.28
C GLU A 448 2.49 13.88 -7.44
N CYS A 449 3.71 14.24 -7.80
CA CYS A 449 4.11 15.63 -7.99
C CYS A 449 3.33 16.29 -9.15
N PRO A 450 3.12 17.62 -9.10
CA PRO A 450 2.47 18.34 -10.18
C PRO A 450 3.16 18.10 -11.53
N VAL A 451 2.38 17.72 -12.53
CA VAL A 451 2.87 17.69 -13.92
C VAL A 451 3.10 19.13 -14.37
N ARG A 452 4.29 19.45 -14.88
CA ARG A 452 4.62 20.79 -15.39
C ARG A 452 4.57 20.85 -16.91
N ARG A 453 5.02 19.77 -17.58
CA ARG A 453 5.04 19.68 -19.04
C ARG A 453 4.80 18.25 -19.52
N GLY A 454 3.80 18.10 -20.39
CA GLY A 454 3.34 16.82 -20.93
C GLY A 454 2.07 16.31 -20.25
N VAL A 455 1.76 15.03 -20.46
CA VAL A 455 0.62 14.33 -19.85
C VAL A 455 1.14 13.03 -19.25
N LYS A 456 0.89 12.83 -17.96
CA LYS A 456 1.29 11.62 -17.25
C LYS A 456 0.13 10.62 -17.29
N TRP A 457 0.43 9.40 -17.72
CA TRP A 457 -0.44 8.25 -17.59
C TRP A 457 0.22 7.24 -16.68
N THR A 458 -0.51 6.78 -15.67
CA THR A 458 -0.10 5.69 -14.79
C THR A 458 -1.18 4.64 -14.69
N ALA A 459 -0.79 3.45 -14.26
CA ALA A 459 -1.75 2.46 -13.80
C ALA A 459 -1.30 1.84 -12.48
N ASN A 460 -2.24 1.60 -11.56
CA ASN A 460 -1.99 0.98 -10.28
C ASN A 460 -2.67 -0.38 -10.23
N SER A 461 -1.91 -1.40 -9.85
CA SER A 461 -2.42 -2.72 -9.50
C SER A 461 -2.11 -2.97 -8.03
N TRP A 462 -3.17 -3.04 -7.23
CA TRP A 462 -3.07 -3.38 -5.83
C TRP A 462 -3.31 -4.86 -5.62
N VAL A 463 -2.58 -5.45 -4.68
CA VAL A 463 -2.89 -6.81 -4.20
C VAL A 463 -3.50 -6.71 -2.82
N ASN A 464 -4.75 -7.16 -2.70
CA ASN A 464 -5.49 -7.09 -1.46
C ASN A 464 -5.26 -8.34 -0.60
N VAL A 465 -4.91 -8.12 0.66
CA VAL A 465 -4.77 -9.18 1.65
C VAL A 465 -5.40 -8.70 2.94
N ASP A 466 -6.20 -9.56 3.56
CA ASP A 466 -6.74 -9.31 4.89
C ASP A 466 -5.65 -9.56 5.94
N PRO A 467 -5.42 -8.63 6.91
CA PRO A 467 -4.51 -8.88 8.01
C PRO A 467 -4.92 -10.10 8.85
N ASP A 468 -6.23 -10.44 8.92
CA ASP A 468 -6.68 -11.71 9.47
C ASP A 468 -6.61 -12.81 8.39
N HIS A 469 -5.59 -13.67 8.52
CA HIS A 469 -5.41 -14.85 7.67
C HIS A 469 -6.64 -15.76 7.62
N GLN A 470 -7.36 -15.93 8.74
CA GLN A 470 -8.56 -16.78 8.76
C GLN A 470 -9.70 -16.17 7.92
N GLN A 471 -9.86 -14.84 8.01
CA GLN A 471 -10.82 -14.11 7.20
C GLN A 471 -10.47 -14.17 5.70
N GLN A 472 -9.19 -13.98 5.35
CA GLN A 472 -8.70 -14.13 3.97
C GLN A 472 -8.98 -15.54 3.42
N ALA A 473 -8.61 -16.59 4.17
CA ALA A 473 -8.80 -17.98 3.75
C ALA A 473 -10.29 -18.32 3.59
N ARG A 474 -11.15 -17.82 4.50
CA ARG A 474 -12.61 -17.99 4.40
C ARG A 474 -13.15 -17.32 3.13
N TYR A 475 -12.72 -16.10 2.84
CA TYR A 475 -13.10 -15.38 1.63
C TYR A 475 -12.75 -16.15 0.36
N GLN A 476 -11.51 -16.61 0.23
CA GLN A 476 -11.07 -17.37 -0.93
C GLN A 476 -11.90 -18.65 -1.13
N ARG A 477 -12.18 -19.39 -0.06
CA ARG A 477 -13.05 -20.59 -0.11
C ARG A 477 -14.47 -20.25 -0.57
N LEU A 478 -15.05 -19.15 -0.11
CA LEU A 478 -16.39 -18.72 -0.50
C LEU A 478 -16.45 -18.34 -1.98
N VAL A 479 -15.46 -17.59 -2.48
CA VAL A 479 -15.41 -17.20 -3.89
C VAL A 479 -15.22 -18.42 -4.80
N ALA A 480 -14.30 -19.32 -4.45
CA ALA A 480 -14.06 -20.55 -5.21
C ALA A 480 -15.33 -21.42 -5.29
N LYS A 481 -16.06 -21.60 -4.18
CA LYS A 481 -17.35 -22.31 -4.17
C LYS A 481 -18.37 -21.66 -5.10
N ARG A 482 -18.46 -20.32 -5.09
CA ARG A 482 -19.41 -19.57 -5.92
C ARG A 482 -19.06 -19.67 -7.42
N GLN A 483 -17.78 -19.67 -7.76
CA GLN A 483 -17.32 -19.87 -9.14
C GLN A 483 -17.67 -21.27 -9.66
N ARG A 484 -17.40 -22.32 -8.86
CA ARG A 484 -17.78 -23.71 -9.20
C ARG A 484 -19.29 -23.89 -9.37
N ALA A 485 -20.09 -23.23 -8.52
CA ALA A 485 -21.54 -23.27 -8.65
C ALA A 485 -22.03 -22.58 -9.94
N LYS A 486 -21.38 -21.48 -10.36
CA LYS A 486 -21.69 -20.81 -11.63
C LYS A 486 -21.31 -21.64 -12.85
N SER A 487 -20.11 -22.24 -12.86
CA SER A 487 -19.68 -23.08 -13.99
C SER A 487 -20.55 -24.32 -14.15
N GLY A 488 -20.98 -24.95 -13.04
CA GLY A 488 -21.92 -26.07 -13.09
C GLY A 488 -23.33 -25.70 -13.55
N MET A 489 -23.75 -24.44 -13.40
CA MET A 489 -25.01 -23.95 -13.97
C MET A 489 -24.90 -23.59 -15.45
N GLU A 490 -23.75 -23.08 -15.91
CA GLU A 490 -23.49 -22.80 -17.33
C GLU A 490 -23.35 -24.09 -18.16
N GLU A 491 -22.76 -25.16 -17.61
CA GLU A 491 -22.71 -26.48 -18.26
C GLU A 491 -24.11 -27.10 -18.45
N HIS A 492 -25.10 -26.72 -17.64
CA HIS A 492 -26.48 -27.19 -17.76
C HIS A 492 -27.30 -26.42 -18.81
N TYR A 493 -26.74 -25.33 -19.36
CA TYR A 493 -27.31 -24.52 -20.42
C TYR A 493 -26.46 -24.61 -21.70
N GLN A 494 -26.23 -25.82 -22.22
CA GLN A 494 -25.87 -25.96 -23.63
C GLN A 494 -27.13 -25.73 -24.49
N PRO A 495 -27.10 -24.83 -25.49
CA PRO A 495 -28.24 -24.62 -26.36
C PRO A 495 -28.45 -25.88 -27.22
N LEU A 496 -29.68 -26.40 -27.19
CA LEU A 496 -30.14 -27.40 -28.15
C LEU A 496 -29.78 -26.93 -29.57
N SER A 497 -28.90 -27.68 -30.21
CA SER A 497 -28.57 -27.57 -31.62
C SER A 497 -29.84 -27.72 -32.47
N HIS A 498 -30.47 -26.60 -32.86
CA HIS A 498 -31.42 -26.58 -33.96
C HIS A 498 -30.65 -26.39 -35.26
N SER A 499 -30.02 -27.46 -35.72
CA SER A 499 -29.64 -27.65 -37.12
C SER A 499 -30.23 -28.99 -37.54
N ASP A 500 -31.45 -28.95 -38.07
CA ASP A 500 -32.04 -29.90 -39.03
C ASP A 500 -33.57 -29.84 -38.95
N LEU A 501 -34.15 -28.84 -39.61
CA LEU A 501 -35.41 -28.98 -40.35
C LEU A 501 -35.69 -27.66 -41.07
N HIS A 502 -35.54 -27.64 -42.39
CA HIS A 502 -36.37 -26.89 -43.36
C HIS A 502 -35.65 -26.92 -44.73
N GLN A 503 -35.61 -28.12 -45.31
CA GLN A 503 -35.79 -28.28 -46.76
C GLN A 503 -37.19 -28.87 -46.95
N ASP A 504 -37.86 -28.44 -48.02
CA ASP A 504 -39.22 -28.77 -48.47
C ASP A 504 -40.37 -27.94 -47.85
N LEU A 505 -40.58 -26.74 -48.41
CA LEU A 505 -41.79 -26.36 -49.19
C LEU A 505 -41.69 -24.93 -49.73
#